data_AF-A0AAU4XSH1-F1
#
_entry.id   AF-A0AAU4XSH1-F1
#
_cell.length_a   1.000
_cell.length_b   1.000
_cell.length_c   1.000
_cell.angle_alpha   90.00
_cell.angle_beta   90.00
_cell.angle_gamma   90.00
#
_symmetry.space_group_name_H-M   'P 1'
#
loop_
_entity.id
_entity.type
_entity.pdbx_description
1 polymer ?
#
loop_
_entity_poly.entity_id
_entity_poly.type
_entity_poly.pdbx_seq_one_letter_code
_entity_poly.pdbx_strand_id
1 'polypeptide(L)'
;MGPSFPEVVAGAVQLPDANSLDGKLVVWDAAGRLAFERLPNRLARRGAGAARAAQEWPANFVAFDLLRLSGTDTTSWPYWRRRAALEPCSLPADCRRRGRCVRQPRPTSFASN
;
A
#
# COMPACT_ATOMS: atom_id res chain seq x y z
N MET A 1 5.46 -2.18 -14.00
CA MET A 1 4.22 -1.68 -13.35
C MET A 1 3.99 -0.16 -13.47
N GLY A 2 4.96 0.66 -13.91
CA GLY A 2 4.92 2.13 -13.77
C GLY A 2 3.82 2.95 -14.49
N PRO A 3 3.33 2.62 -15.70
CA PRO A 3 2.50 3.57 -16.46
C PRO A 3 0.99 3.53 -16.13
N SER A 4 0.52 2.54 -15.38
CA SER A 4 -0.93 2.31 -15.14
C SER A 4 -1.45 2.90 -13.83
N PHE A 5 -0.55 3.12 -12.87
CA PHE A 5 -0.85 3.57 -11.51
C PHE A 5 0.04 4.74 -11.11
N PRO A 6 -0.06 5.89 -11.79
CA PRO A 6 0.77 7.05 -11.51
C PRO A 6 0.66 7.52 -10.05
N GLU A 7 -0.51 7.38 -9.43
CA GLU A 7 -0.73 7.77 -8.04
C GLU A 7 -0.01 6.88 -7.02
N VAL A 8 0.20 5.60 -7.35
CA VAL A 8 0.94 4.65 -6.50
C VAL A 8 2.42 4.91 -6.63
N VAL A 9 2.89 5.17 -7.87
CA VAL A 9 4.29 5.54 -8.12
C VAL A 9 4.63 6.84 -7.40
N ALA A 10 3.75 7.85 -7.45
CA ALA A 10 3.94 9.10 -6.73
C ALA A 10 4.05 8.91 -5.20
N GLY A 11 3.26 8.00 -4.63
CA GLY A 11 3.37 7.63 -3.21
C GLY A 11 4.65 6.84 -2.90
N ALA A 12 5.07 5.96 -3.81
CA ALA A 12 6.29 5.16 -3.64
C ALA A 12 7.56 6.02 -3.61
N VAL A 13 7.60 7.13 -4.35
CA VAL A 13 8.73 8.09 -4.34
C VAL A 13 8.92 8.74 -2.95
N GLN A 14 7.89 8.77 -2.10
CA GLN A 14 8.01 9.30 -0.74
C GLN A 14 8.63 8.30 0.25
N LEU A 15 8.83 7.05 -0.15
CA LEU A 15 9.46 6.05 0.69
C LEU A 15 10.99 6.22 0.64
N PRO A 16 11.69 6.05 1.78
CA PRO A 16 13.14 6.07 1.79
C PRO A 16 13.72 5.04 0.82
N ASP A 17 14.84 5.40 0.19
CA ASP A 17 15.55 4.53 -0.74
C ASP A 17 15.93 3.19 -0.10
N ALA A 18 16.03 2.16 -0.95
CA ALA A 18 16.38 0.79 -0.56
C ALA A 18 15.38 0.11 0.40
N ASN A 19 14.13 0.60 0.46
CA ASN A 19 13.03 -0.11 1.10
C ASN A 19 12.33 -1.05 0.12
N SER A 20 11.90 -2.21 0.60
CA SER A 20 11.07 -3.15 -0.17
C SER A 20 9.88 -3.56 0.69
N LEU A 21 8.69 -3.24 0.19
CA LEU A 21 7.43 -3.51 0.85
C LEU A 21 6.68 -4.56 0.04
N ASP A 22 6.07 -5.50 0.73
CA ASP A 22 5.06 -6.38 0.15
C ASP A 22 3.67 -5.87 0.53
N GLY A 23 2.78 -5.82 -0.46
CA GLY A 23 1.51 -5.13 -0.34
C GLY A 23 0.55 -5.44 -1.47
N LYS A 24 -0.72 -5.14 -1.22
CA LYS A 24 -1.79 -5.32 -2.18
C LYS A 24 -2.32 -3.98 -2.65
N LEU A 25 -2.52 -3.88 -3.96
CA LEU A 25 -3.21 -2.75 -4.54
C LEU A 25 -4.73 -2.93 -4.43
N VAL A 26 -5.42 -1.92 -3.94
CA VAL A 26 -6.87 -1.91 -3.74
C VAL A 26 -7.49 -0.65 -4.34
N VAL A 27 -8.72 -0.77 -4.82
CA VAL A 27 -9.54 0.34 -5.30
C VAL A 27 -10.81 0.37 -4.47
N TRP A 28 -11.26 1.56 -4.09
CA TRP A 28 -12.50 1.76 -3.36
C TRP A 28 -13.59 2.27 -4.31
N ASP A 29 -14.83 1.85 -4.11
CA ASP A 29 -15.99 2.46 -4.75
C ASP A 29 -16.41 3.76 -4.03
N ALA A 30 -17.36 4.51 -4.61
CA ALA A 30 -17.88 5.72 -4.01
C ALA A 30 -18.63 5.48 -2.68
N ALA A 31 -19.03 4.23 -2.40
CA ALA A 31 -19.65 3.81 -1.15
C ALA A 31 -18.62 3.32 -0.11
N GLY A 32 -17.31 3.44 -0.40
CA GLY A 32 -16.24 3.03 0.51
C GLY A 32 -16.03 1.50 0.59
N ARG A 33 -16.50 0.74 -0.39
CA ARG A 33 -16.29 -0.72 -0.47
C ARG A 33 -15.14 -1.07 -1.40
N LEU A 34 -14.46 -2.18 -1.13
CA LEU A 34 -13.39 -2.68 -1.96
C LEU A 34 -13.93 -3.18 -3.30
N ALA A 35 -13.49 -2.55 -4.40
CA ALA A 35 -13.90 -2.85 -5.76
C ALA A 35 -12.76 -3.53 -6.54
N PHE A 36 -12.45 -4.78 -6.20
CA PHE A 36 -11.35 -5.54 -6.81
C PHE A 36 -11.51 -5.74 -8.32
N GLU A 37 -12.74 -5.82 -8.81
CA GLU A 37 -13.05 -6.00 -10.24
C GLU A 37 -12.58 -4.83 -11.11
N ARG A 38 -12.33 -3.66 -10.52
CA ARG A 38 -11.83 -2.48 -11.24
C ARG A 38 -10.32 -2.54 -11.48
N LEU A 39 -9.59 -3.35 -10.73
CA LEU A 39 -8.12 -3.44 -10.80
C LEU A 39 -7.63 -3.97 -12.17
N PRO A 40 -8.19 -5.08 -12.72
CA PRO A 40 -7.86 -5.55 -14.06
C PRO A 40 -8.13 -4.49 -15.14
N ASN A 41 -9.26 -3.78 -15.04
CA ASN A 41 -9.60 -2.70 -15.98
C ASN A 41 -8.55 -1.58 -15.95
N ARG A 42 -8.06 -1.22 -14.76
CA ARG A 42 -6.97 -0.25 -14.59
C ARG A 42 -5.65 -0.75 -15.12
N LEU A 43 -5.33 -2.02 -14.91
CA LEU A 43 -4.12 -2.65 -15.43
C LEU A 43 -4.11 -2.73 -16.97
N ALA A 44 -5.26 -2.67 -17.63
CA ALA A 44 -5.35 -2.59 -19.09
C ALA A 44 -5.14 -1.16 -19.65
N ARG A 45 -5.43 -0.11 -18.87
CA ARG A 45 -5.34 1.29 -19.33
C ARG A 45 -3.91 1.84 -19.28
N ARG A 46 -3.55 2.70 -20.22
CA ARG A 46 -2.22 3.34 -20.33
C ARG A 46 -2.37 4.83 -20.66
N GLY A 47 -1.30 5.62 -20.44
CA GLY A 47 -1.23 7.03 -20.82
C GLY A 47 -2.35 7.88 -20.21
N ALA A 48 -2.98 8.74 -21.02
CA ALA A 48 -4.07 9.61 -20.59
C ALA A 48 -5.27 8.84 -19.98
N GLY A 49 -5.55 7.63 -20.48
CA GLY A 49 -6.62 6.78 -19.94
C GLY A 49 -6.33 6.26 -18.53
N ALA A 50 -5.05 6.02 -18.20
CA ALA A 50 -4.63 5.66 -16.85
C ALA A 50 -4.73 6.86 -15.89
N ALA A 51 -4.33 8.06 -16.34
CA ALA A 51 -4.44 9.28 -15.55
C ALA A 51 -5.90 9.63 -15.21
N ARG A 52 -6.81 9.52 -16.19
CA ARG A 52 -8.25 9.72 -15.95
C ARG A 52 -8.82 8.67 -14.99
N ALA A 53 -8.46 7.40 -15.17
CA ALA A 53 -8.88 6.33 -14.27
C ALA A 53 -8.33 6.52 -12.84
N ALA A 54 -7.16 7.14 -12.68
CA ALA A 54 -6.59 7.47 -11.38
C ALA A 54 -7.38 8.55 -10.62
N GLN A 55 -8.01 9.47 -11.35
CA GLN A 55 -8.88 10.49 -10.75
C GLN A 55 -10.25 9.93 -10.38
N GLU A 56 -10.81 9.06 -11.23
CA GLU A 56 -12.15 8.50 -11.04
C GLU A 56 -12.17 7.34 -10.04
N TRP A 57 -11.18 6.46 -10.11
CA TRP A 57 -11.04 5.25 -9.28
C TRP A 57 -9.60 5.13 -8.78
N PRO A 58 -9.23 5.93 -7.77
CA PRO A 58 -7.86 5.96 -7.26
C PRO A 58 -7.48 4.59 -6.67
N ALA A 59 -6.33 4.07 -7.11
CA ALA A 59 -5.76 2.87 -6.50
C ALA A 59 -4.95 3.26 -5.26
N ASN A 60 -4.96 2.38 -4.26
CA ASN A 60 -4.29 2.56 -2.99
C ASN A 60 -3.45 1.33 -2.72
N PHE A 61 -2.21 1.55 -2.30
CA PHE A 61 -1.30 0.47 -1.95
C PHE A 61 -1.36 0.22 -0.44
N VAL A 62 -1.70 -1.01 -0.06
CA VAL A 62 -1.75 -1.43 1.35
C VAL A 62 -0.60 -2.39 1.59
N ALA A 63 0.44 -1.92 2.27
CA ALA A 63 1.58 -2.74 2.66
C ALA A 63 1.23 -3.61 3.89
N PHE A 64 1.61 -4.88 3.86
CA PHE A 64 1.40 -5.83 4.95
C PHE A 64 2.70 -6.51 5.43
N ASP A 65 3.77 -6.43 4.63
CA ASP A 65 5.10 -6.90 5.02
C ASP A 65 6.21 -5.92 4.57
N LEU A 66 7.31 -5.92 5.30
CA LEU A 66 8.52 -5.17 5.01
C LEU A 66 9.62 -6.20 4.79
N LEU A 67 10.07 -6.30 3.55
CA LEU A 67 11.08 -7.26 3.11
C LEU A 67 12.49 -6.66 3.17
N ARG A 68 12.59 -5.33 3.04
CA ARG A 68 13.85 -4.62 3.18
C ARG A 68 13.64 -3.26 3.82
N LEU A 69 14.46 -2.93 4.81
CA LEU A 69 14.48 -1.64 5.48
C LEU A 69 15.86 -1.01 5.34
N SER A 70 15.96 0.14 4.65
CA SER A 70 17.22 0.88 4.46
C SER A 70 18.36 -0.01 3.96
N GLY A 71 18.08 -0.89 3.00
CA GLY A 71 19.07 -1.83 2.47
C GLY A 71 19.22 -3.14 3.25
N THR A 72 18.69 -3.24 4.48
CA THR A 72 18.78 -4.45 5.31
C THR A 72 17.66 -5.43 4.98
N ASP A 73 18.02 -6.67 4.65
CA ASP A 73 17.05 -7.75 4.43
C ASP A 73 16.40 -8.17 5.75
N THR A 74 15.08 -7.99 5.83
CA THR A 74 14.27 -8.32 7.01
C THR A 74 13.55 -9.66 6.88
N THR A 75 13.68 -10.38 5.76
CA THR A 75 13.00 -11.67 5.52
C THR A 75 13.36 -12.75 6.55
N SER A 76 14.57 -12.68 7.11
CA SER A 76 15.05 -13.56 8.18
C SER A 76 14.39 -13.29 9.54
N TRP A 77 13.73 -12.14 9.71
CA TRP A 77 13.11 -11.79 10.97
C TRP A 77 11.76 -12.47 11.14
N PRO A 78 11.32 -12.74 12.38
CA PRO A 78 9.95 -13.15 12.65
C PRO A 78 8.95 -12.12 12.12
N TYR A 79 7.81 -12.59 11.60
CA TYR A 79 6.77 -11.75 11.01
C TYR A 79 6.31 -10.58 11.90
N TRP A 80 6.13 -10.83 13.20
CA TRP A 80 5.72 -9.80 14.16
C TRP A 80 6.74 -8.64 14.25
N ARG A 81 8.04 -8.94 14.07
CA ARG A 81 9.12 -7.94 14.11
C ARG A 81 9.13 -7.11 12.82
N ARG A 82 8.88 -7.75 11.67
CA ARG A 82 8.72 -7.04 10.38
C ARG A 82 7.51 -6.12 10.38
N ARG A 83 6.39 -6.60 10.94
CA ARG A 83 5.17 -5.80 11.11
C ARG A 83 5.35 -4.66 12.12
N ALA A 84 6.10 -4.88 13.20
CA ALA A 84 6.44 -3.80 14.13
C ALA A 84 7.36 -2.76 13.47
N ALA A 85 8.26 -3.16 12.57
CA ALA A 85 9.10 -2.24 11.81
C ALA A 85 8.33 -1.43 10.74
N LEU A 86 7.15 -1.90 10.30
CA LEU A 86 6.22 -1.13 9.48
C LEU A 86 5.56 0.02 10.26
N GLU A 87 5.32 -0.11 11.56
CA GLU A 87 4.66 0.93 12.38
C GLU A 87 5.43 2.26 12.48
N PRO A 88 6.77 2.29 12.70
CA PRO A 88 7.56 3.53 12.75
C PRO A 88 7.90 4.09 11.37
N CYS A 89 7.89 3.29 10.31
CA CYS A 89 7.95 3.76 8.91
C CYS A 89 6.62 4.40 8.45
N SER A 90 5.90 5.06 9.38
CA SER A 90 4.75 5.86 9.01
C SER A 90 5.26 7.04 8.19
N LEU A 91 4.96 6.97 6.90
CA LEU A 91 4.87 8.07 5.95
C LEU A 91 4.60 9.42 6.63
N PRO A 92 5.14 10.54 6.10
CA PRO A 92 4.92 11.87 6.67
C PRO A 92 3.44 12.07 6.99
N ALA A 93 3.16 12.70 8.14
CA ALA A 93 1.86 12.75 8.83
C ALA A 93 0.65 13.18 7.97
N ASP A 94 0.90 13.67 6.76
CA ASP A 94 -0.08 14.12 5.78
C ASP A 94 -0.87 12.98 5.10
N CYS A 95 -0.36 11.75 5.10
CA CYS A 95 -1.14 10.59 4.60
C CYS A 95 -2.32 10.20 5.52
N ARG A 96 -2.30 10.62 6.80
CA ARG A 96 -3.36 10.28 7.78
C ARG A 96 -4.62 11.13 7.62
N ARG A 97 -4.53 12.36 7.10
CA ARG A 97 -5.69 13.29 7.03
C ARG A 97 -6.64 13.04 5.86
N ARG A 98 -6.21 12.34 4.80
CA ARG A 98 -7.03 12.10 3.59
C ARG A 98 -7.63 10.69 3.46
N GLY A 99 -7.67 9.91 4.55
CA GLY A 99 -8.30 8.58 4.54
C GLY A 99 -7.62 7.54 3.61
N ARG A 100 -6.35 7.75 3.26
CA ARG A 100 -5.65 6.99 2.20
C ARG A 100 -4.79 5.82 2.70
N CYS A 101 -4.61 5.72 4.02
CA CYS A 101 -3.92 4.62 4.70
C CYS A 101 -4.88 3.94 5.66
N VAL A 102 -5.37 2.74 5.31
CA VAL A 102 -6.18 1.93 6.22
C VAL A 102 -5.25 1.09 7.09
N ARG A 103 -5.22 1.43 8.39
CA ARG A 103 -4.63 0.61 9.44
C ARG A 103 -5.48 -0.66 9.58
N GLN A 104 -4.90 -1.85 9.42
CA GLN A 104 -5.59 -3.04 9.91
C GLN A 104 -5.57 -3.05 11.45
N PRO A 105 -6.70 -3.34 12.11
CA PRO A 105 -6.70 -3.53 13.56
C PRO A 105 -5.79 -4.71 13.91
N ARG A 106 -5.02 -4.55 15.00
CA ARG A 106 -4.18 -5.63 15.54
C ARG A 106 -5.07 -6.86 15.80
N PRO A 107 -4.73 -8.07 15.34
CA PRO A 107 -5.36 -9.26 15.91
C PRO A 107 -4.94 -9.32 17.38
N THR A 108 -5.89 -9.07 18.27
CA THR A 108 -5.71 -9.28 19.71
C THR A 108 -5.49 -10.76 19.94
N SER A 109 -4.27 -11.12 20.35
CA SER A 109 -3.91 -12.25 21.19
C SER A 109 -4.86 -13.47 21.12
N PHE A 110 -4.52 -14.47 20.30
CA PHE A 110 -4.93 -15.84 20.59
C PHE A 110 -4.04 -16.33 21.74
N ALA A 111 -4.51 -16.13 22.96
CA ALA A 111 -3.93 -16.72 24.16
C ALA A 111 -4.16 -18.24 24.11
N SER A 112 -3.11 -18.97 24.43
CA SER A 112 -3.12 -20.40 24.71
C SER A 112 -4.20 -20.78 25.72
N ASN A 113 -4.90 -21.89 25.45
CA ASN A 113 -5.23 -22.88 26.47
C ASN A 113 -5.29 -24.26 25.81
#